data_AF-A0A8T7FRB7-F1
#
_entry.id   AF-A0A8T7FRB7-F1
#
_cell.length_a   1.000
_cell.length_b   1.000
_cell.length_c   1.000
_cell.angle_alpha   90.00
_cell.angle_beta   90.00
_cell.angle_gamma   90.00
#
_symmetry.space_group_name_H-M   'P 1'
#
loop_
_entity.id
_entity.type
_entity.pdbx_description
1 polymer ?
#
loop_
_entity_poly.entity_id
_entity_poly.type
_entity_poly.pdbx_seq_one_letter_code
_entity_poly.pdbx_strand_id
1 'polypeptide(L)'
;MRVYEQIRTLAPDDDATRKQLIELNLRMGQTDKALIELENYITHLESQGKGELALKFLEELVRDHAEQPALKRTYAALLHRTGRTGEAISLLDGLGETLLQSGDRRGAMEVINQIVLMNPPNAEDYRTLLNQMRSRP
;
A
#
# COMPACT_ATOMS: atom_id res chain seq x y z
N MET A 1 14.28 -19.94 -6.88
CA MET A 1 13.34 -18.96 -7.48
C MET A 1 12.43 -19.52 -8.59
N ARG A 2 12.76 -20.63 -9.29
CA ARG A 2 11.92 -21.15 -10.41
C ARG A 2 10.55 -21.74 -10.02
N VAL A 3 10.40 -22.24 -8.80
CA VAL A 3 9.19 -22.99 -8.39
C VAL A 3 7.97 -22.08 -8.25
N TYR A 4 8.12 -20.86 -7.71
CA TYR A 4 6.99 -19.96 -7.49
C TYR A 4 6.45 -19.30 -8.78
N GLU A 5 7.30 -19.03 -9.76
CA GLU A 5 6.87 -18.57 -11.08
C GLU A 5 6.05 -19.64 -11.82
N GLN A 6 6.38 -20.93 -11.61
CA GLN A 6 5.62 -22.06 -12.14
C GLN A 6 4.26 -22.22 -11.44
N ILE A 7 4.17 -21.97 -10.13
CA ILE A 7 2.89 -22.04 -9.42
C ILE A 7 1.96 -20.88 -9.83
N ARG A 8 2.50 -19.68 -10.10
CA ARG A 8 1.72 -18.56 -10.68
C ARG A 8 1.01 -18.94 -11.97
N THR A 9 1.63 -19.78 -12.80
CA THR A 9 1.02 -20.29 -14.04
C THR A 9 0.04 -21.45 -13.83
N LEU A 10 0.13 -22.17 -12.70
CA LEU A 10 -0.68 -23.37 -12.44
C LEU A 10 -1.95 -23.08 -11.61
N ALA A 11 -1.92 -22.08 -10.73
CA ALA A 11 -3.06 -21.68 -9.91
C ALA A 11 -3.05 -20.17 -9.63
N PRO A 12 -3.41 -19.33 -10.63
CA PRO A 12 -3.36 -17.87 -10.49
C PRO A 12 -4.32 -17.31 -9.44
N ASP A 13 -5.36 -18.07 -9.10
CA ASP A 13 -6.42 -17.76 -8.11
C ASP A 13 -6.13 -18.31 -6.70
N ASP A 14 -4.96 -18.89 -6.43
CA ASP A 14 -4.64 -19.39 -5.09
C ASP A 14 -4.07 -18.27 -4.20
N ASP A 15 -4.97 -17.61 -3.46
CA ASP A 15 -4.70 -16.55 -2.50
C ASP A 15 -3.57 -16.93 -1.52
N ALA A 16 -3.54 -18.18 -1.05
CA ALA A 16 -2.56 -18.65 -0.08
C ALA A 16 -1.16 -18.72 -0.70
N THR A 17 -1.06 -19.23 -1.93
CA THR A 17 0.21 -19.24 -2.68
C THR A 17 0.69 -17.81 -2.95
N ARG A 18 -0.22 -16.91 -3.36
CA ARG A 18 0.11 -15.50 -3.63
C ARG A 18 0.66 -14.82 -2.39
N LYS A 19 -0.02 -14.99 -1.25
CA LYS A 19 0.42 -14.49 0.05
C LYS A 19 1.83 -14.99 0.39
N GLN A 20 2.07 -16.30 0.32
CA GLN A 20 3.37 -16.89 0.63
C GLN A 20 4.51 -16.34 -0.24
N LEU A 21 4.26 -16.10 -1.54
CA LEU A 21 5.26 -15.54 -2.44
C LEU A 21 5.60 -14.09 -2.09
N ILE A 22 4.59 -13.28 -1.79
CA ILE A 22 4.77 -11.89 -1.35
C ILE A 22 5.56 -11.87 -0.02
N GLU A 23 5.13 -12.65 0.97
CA GLU A 23 5.80 -12.76 2.27
C GLU A 23 7.24 -13.27 2.16
N LEU A 24 7.50 -14.23 1.27
CA LEU A 24 8.86 -14.71 1.02
C LEU A 24 9.75 -13.59 0.47
N ASN A 25 9.25 -12.82 -0.51
CA ASN A 25 9.99 -11.69 -1.05
C ASN A 25 10.24 -10.61 0.01
N LEU A 26 9.26 -10.30 0.87
CA LEU A 26 9.44 -9.38 1.99
C LEU A 26 10.53 -9.86 2.97
N ARG A 27 10.50 -11.14 3.36
CA ARG A 27 11.51 -11.74 4.25
C ARG A 27 12.91 -11.74 3.65
N MET A 28 13.02 -11.84 2.32
CA MET A 28 14.31 -11.73 1.60
C MET A 28 14.78 -10.28 1.41
N GLY A 29 14.05 -9.28 1.92
CA GLY A 29 14.33 -7.86 1.69
C GLY A 29 14.06 -7.40 0.25
N GLN A 30 13.37 -8.22 -0.54
CA GLN A 30 13.04 -7.96 -1.95
C GLN A 30 11.68 -7.26 -2.05
N THR A 31 11.54 -6.12 -1.35
CA THR A 31 10.27 -5.38 -1.25
C THR A 31 9.72 -5.02 -2.62
N ASP A 32 10.56 -4.59 -3.57
CA ASP A 32 10.11 -4.26 -4.93
C ASP A 32 9.44 -5.46 -5.63
N LYS A 33 10.01 -6.66 -5.48
CA LYS A 33 9.42 -7.88 -6.07
C LYS A 33 8.13 -8.27 -5.37
N ALA A 34 8.05 -8.07 -4.05
CA ALA A 34 6.84 -8.32 -3.29
C ALA A 34 5.70 -7.40 -3.77
N LEU A 35 5.99 -6.11 -3.98
CA LEU A 35 5.02 -5.13 -4.47
C LEU A 35 4.58 -5.39 -5.91
N ILE A 36 5.51 -5.80 -6.79
CA ILE A 36 5.16 -6.19 -8.16
C ILE A 36 4.21 -7.39 -8.16
N GLU A 37 4.51 -8.42 -7.36
CA GLU A 37 3.65 -9.61 -7.28
C GLU A 37 2.28 -9.28 -6.67
N LEU A 38 2.25 -8.43 -5.64
CA LEU A 38 1.02 -7.93 -5.04
C LEU A 38 0.16 -7.18 -6.06
N GLU A 39 0.73 -6.24 -6.83
CA GLU A 39 -0.02 -5.46 -7.82
C GLU A 39 -0.56 -6.35 -8.95
N ASN A 40 0.24 -7.32 -9.41
CA ASN A 40 -0.21 -8.30 -10.40
C ASN A 40 -1.43 -9.08 -9.92
N TYR A 41 -1.42 -9.49 -8.65
CA TYR A 41 -2.51 -10.27 -8.08
C TYR A 41 -3.76 -9.41 -7.81
N ILE A 42 -3.59 -8.17 -7.34
CA ILE A 42 -4.72 -7.23 -7.21
C ILE A 42 -5.35 -6.97 -8.58
N THR A 43 -4.54 -6.66 -9.60
CA THR A 43 -5.01 -6.44 -10.97
C THR A 43 -5.77 -7.65 -11.50
N HIS A 44 -5.29 -8.86 -11.22
CA HIS A 44 -5.96 -10.10 -11.59
C HIS A 44 -7.33 -10.24 -10.92
N LEU A 45 -7.42 -10.01 -9.60
CA LEU A 45 -8.69 -10.04 -8.88
C LEU A 45 -9.67 -8.97 -9.38
N GLU A 46 -9.21 -7.74 -9.61
CA GLU A 46 -10.01 -6.65 -10.16
C GLU A 46 -10.56 -6.99 -11.56
N SER A 47 -9.73 -7.63 -12.41
CA SER A 47 -10.15 -8.09 -13.75
C SER A 47 -11.28 -9.12 -13.72
N GLN A 48 -11.42 -9.84 -12.60
CA GLN A 48 -12.49 -10.82 -12.37
C GLN A 48 -13.69 -10.24 -11.60
N GLY A 49 -13.71 -8.92 -11.33
CA GLY A 49 -14.74 -8.28 -10.52
C GLY A 49 -14.64 -8.59 -9.02
N LYS A 50 -13.49 -9.15 -8.56
CA LYS A 50 -13.24 -9.57 -7.17
C LYS A 50 -12.55 -8.47 -6.34
N GLY A 51 -12.91 -7.19 -6.55
CA GLY A 51 -12.27 -6.05 -5.87
C GLY A 51 -12.34 -6.11 -4.34
N GLU A 52 -13.46 -6.58 -3.78
CA GLU A 52 -13.61 -6.77 -2.33
C GLU A 52 -12.69 -7.85 -1.75
N LEU A 53 -12.41 -8.91 -2.53
CA LEU A 53 -11.42 -9.92 -2.12
C LEU A 53 -10.01 -9.34 -2.14
N ALA A 54 -9.68 -8.49 -3.12
CA ALA A 54 -8.39 -7.82 -3.17
C ALA A 54 -8.20 -6.88 -1.97
N LEU A 55 -9.25 -6.14 -1.59
CA LEU A 55 -9.25 -5.29 -0.40
C LEU A 55 -9.00 -6.08 0.87
N LYS A 56 -9.76 -7.17 1.08
CA LYS A 56 -9.61 -8.03 2.26
C LYS A 56 -8.22 -8.67 2.32
N PHE A 57 -7.73 -9.19 1.21
CA PHE A 57 -6.39 -9.76 1.10
C PHE A 57 -5.31 -8.77 1.53
N LEU A 58 -5.38 -7.55 1.00
CA LEU A 58 -4.39 -6.52 1.29
C LEU A 58 -4.52 -5.96 2.71
N GLU A 59 -5.73 -5.87 3.25
CA GLU A 59 -5.96 -5.52 4.65
C GLU A 59 -5.28 -6.51 5.60
N GLU A 60 -5.47 -7.82 5.37
CA GLU A 60 -4.82 -8.87 6.15
C GLU A 60 -3.30 -8.80 6.02
N LEU A 61 -2.79 -8.59 4.80
CA LEU A 61 -1.35 -8.48 4.57
C LEU A 61 -0.72 -7.27 5.27
N VAL A 62 -1.39 -6.11 5.27
CA VAL A 62 -0.95 -4.91 6.00
C VAL A 62 -0.98 -5.13 7.50
N ARG A 63 -1.96 -5.88 8.01
CA ARG A 63 -2.06 -6.21 9.43
C ARG A 63 -0.89 -7.10 9.88
N ASP A 64 -0.55 -8.09 9.06
CA ASP A 64 0.55 -9.03 9.35
C ASP A 64 1.94 -8.38 9.20
N HIS A 65 2.03 -7.31 8.40
CA HIS A 65 3.27 -6.58 8.10
C HIS A 65 3.13 -5.08 8.35
N ALA A 66 2.64 -4.71 9.54
CA ALA A 66 2.36 -3.32 9.90
C ALA A 66 3.60 -2.41 9.88
N GLU A 67 4.79 -3.00 9.95
CA GLU A 67 6.09 -2.36 9.86
C GLU A 67 6.47 -1.92 8.44
N GLN A 68 5.75 -2.39 7.39
CA GLN A 68 6.07 -2.09 5.99
C GLN A 68 5.25 -0.91 5.46
N PRO A 69 5.81 0.31 5.35
CA PRO A 69 5.08 1.49 4.87
C PRO A 69 4.51 1.33 3.46
N ALA A 70 5.24 0.61 2.61
CA ALA A 70 4.86 0.41 1.22
C ALA A 70 3.53 -0.34 1.07
N LEU A 71 3.26 -1.35 1.93
CA LEU A 71 2.00 -2.09 1.90
C LEU A 71 0.82 -1.20 2.30
N LYS A 72 0.99 -0.34 3.32
CA LYS A 72 -0.03 0.65 3.73
C LYS A 72 -0.33 1.64 2.59
N ARG A 73 0.70 2.10 1.86
CA ARG A 73 0.52 2.96 0.67
C ARG A 73 -0.27 2.25 -0.44
N THR A 74 0.07 1.00 -0.74
CA THR A 74 -0.67 0.19 -1.73
C THR A 74 -2.13 -0.03 -1.30
N TYR A 75 -2.37 -0.25 0.00
CA TYR A 75 -3.73 -0.43 0.52
C TYR A 75 -4.57 0.84 0.42
N ALA A 76 -3.99 1.99 0.77
CA ALA A 76 -4.66 3.28 0.57
C ALA A 76 -4.99 3.55 -0.90
N ALA A 77 -4.07 3.23 -1.81
CA ALA A 77 -4.32 3.36 -3.25
C ALA A 77 -5.48 2.45 -3.70
N LEU A 78 -5.55 1.21 -3.19
CA LEU A 78 -6.66 0.30 -3.46
C LEU A 78 -7.99 0.83 -2.91
N LEU A 79 -8.02 1.30 -1.65
CA LEU A 79 -9.20 1.92 -1.05
C LEU A 79 -9.68 3.13 -1.86
N HIS A 80 -8.77 3.98 -2.34
CA HIS A 80 -9.13 5.13 -3.15
C HIS A 80 -9.76 4.74 -4.49
N ARG A 81 -9.16 3.79 -5.25
CA ARG A 81 -9.73 3.34 -6.53
C ARG A 81 -11.09 2.66 -6.39
N THR A 82 -11.38 2.04 -5.25
CA THR A 82 -12.69 1.44 -4.94
C THR A 82 -13.68 2.43 -4.32
N GLY A 83 -13.37 3.73 -4.28
CA GLY A 83 -14.25 4.78 -3.75
C GLY A 83 -14.25 4.93 -2.23
N ARG A 84 -13.45 4.14 -1.49
CA ARG A 84 -13.27 4.20 -0.03
C ARG A 84 -12.22 5.25 0.36
N THR A 85 -12.29 6.44 -0.26
CA THR A 85 -11.27 7.49 -0.14
C THR A 85 -11.09 7.97 1.31
N GLY A 86 -12.14 8.03 2.11
CA GLY A 86 -12.02 8.44 3.52
C GLY A 86 -11.16 7.49 4.36
N GLU A 87 -11.24 6.18 4.09
CA GLU A 87 -10.40 5.17 4.75
C GLU A 87 -8.97 5.23 4.22
N ALA A 88 -8.78 5.47 2.92
CA ALA A 88 -7.47 5.67 2.33
C ALA A 88 -6.72 6.84 2.99
N ILE A 89 -7.40 7.98 3.17
CA ILE A 89 -6.83 9.17 3.83
C ILE A 89 -6.47 8.84 5.28
N SER A 90 -7.39 8.23 6.02
CA SER A 90 -7.17 7.89 7.44
C SER A 90 -5.95 6.97 7.62
N LEU A 91 -5.78 6.00 6.71
CA LEU A 91 -4.64 5.10 6.70
C LEU A 91 -3.32 5.82 6.40
N LEU A 92 -3.32 6.72 5.41
CA LEU A 92 -2.15 7.51 5.05
C LEU A 92 -1.80 8.53 6.14
N ASP A 93 -2.78 9.13 6.81
CA ASP A 93 -2.55 10.06 7.91
C ASP A 93 -1.78 9.40 9.06
N GLY A 94 -2.26 8.23 9.51
CA GLY A 94 -1.55 7.45 10.54
C GLY A 94 -0.15 7.01 10.09
N LEU A 95 0.02 6.68 8.81
CA LEU A 95 1.34 6.37 8.25
C LEU A 95 2.26 7.61 8.25
N GLY A 96 1.77 8.77 7.84
CA GLY A 96 2.51 10.02 7.82
C GLY A 96 2.99 10.41 9.22
N GLU A 97 2.13 10.27 10.23
CA GLU A 97 2.49 10.49 11.64
C GLU A 97 3.58 9.52 12.10
N THR A 98 3.44 8.23 11.81
CA THR A 98 4.44 7.21 12.18
C THR A 98 5.81 7.51 11.54
N LEU A 99 5.82 7.94 10.27
CA LEU A 99 7.05 8.33 9.57
C LEU A 99 7.68 9.58 10.17
N LEU A 100 6.88 10.57 10.57
CA LEU A 100 7.38 11.75 11.30
C LEU A 100 8.00 11.37 12.65
N GLN A 101 7.32 10.53 13.43
CA GLN A 101 7.78 10.09 14.75
C GLN A 101 9.09 9.29 14.68
N SER A 102 9.27 8.50 13.61
CA SER A 102 10.51 7.76 13.34
C SER A 102 11.61 8.62 12.71
N GLY A 103 11.35 9.90 12.45
CA GLY A 103 12.30 10.83 11.84
C GLY A 103 12.40 10.73 10.32
N ASP A 104 11.64 9.84 9.67
CA ASP A 104 11.52 9.77 8.21
C ASP A 104 10.60 10.87 7.67
N ARG A 105 11.12 12.09 7.74
CA ARG A 105 10.44 13.28 7.25
C ARG A 105 10.19 13.23 5.74
N ARG A 106 11.08 12.60 4.97
CA ARG A 106 10.93 12.47 3.52
C ARG A 106 9.75 11.56 3.18
N GLY A 107 9.70 10.38 3.80
CA GLY A 107 8.60 9.44 3.63
C GLY A 107 7.26 10.05 4.06
N ALA A 108 7.24 10.82 5.15
CA ALA A 108 6.05 11.54 5.58
C ALA A 108 5.55 12.56 4.55
N MET A 109 6.45 13.36 3.95
CA MET A 109 6.07 14.31 2.89
C MET A 109 5.48 13.60 1.66
N GLU A 110 6.03 12.45 1.27
CA GLU A 110 5.49 11.67 0.15
C GLU A 110 4.06 11.21 0.44
N VAL A 111 3.81 10.72 1.65
CA VAL A 111 2.48 10.27 2.10
C VAL A 111 1.48 11.41 2.12
N ILE A 112 1.86 12.57 2.69
CA ILE A 112 0.98 13.75 2.72
C ILE A 112 0.70 14.26 1.29
N ASN A 113 1.69 14.20 0.40
CA ASN A 113 1.48 14.53 -1.01
C ASN A 113 0.49 13.58 -1.69
N GLN A 114 0.54 12.27 -1.38
CA GLN A 114 -0.46 11.32 -1.86
C GLN A 114 -1.87 11.66 -1.36
N ILE A 115 -2.01 12.04 -0.08
CA ILE A 115 -3.30 12.49 0.47
C ILE A 115 -3.83 13.70 -0.29
N VAL A 116 -2.99 14.71 -0.55
CA VAL A 116 -3.39 15.90 -1.33
C VAL A 116 -3.87 15.53 -2.73
N LEU A 117 -3.22 14.55 -3.39
CA LEU A 117 -3.62 14.08 -4.71
C LEU A 117 -4.98 13.36 -4.71
N MET A 118 -5.41 12.78 -3.58
CA MET A 118 -6.75 12.20 -3.41
C MET A 118 -7.85 13.26 -3.25
N ASN A 119 -7.48 14.54 -3.21
CA ASN A 119 -8.37 15.70 -3.10
C ASN A 119 -9.40 15.61 -1.94
N PRO A 120 -8.95 15.46 -0.69
CA PRO A 120 -9.84 15.44 0.46
C PRO A 120 -10.49 16.82 0.69
N PRO A 121 -11.64 16.89 1.39
CA PRO A 121 -12.29 18.17 1.70
C PRO A 121 -11.39 19.18 2.42
N ASN A 122 -10.43 18.71 3.21
CA ASN A 122 -9.43 19.49 3.95
C ASN A 122 -8.05 19.53 3.26
N ALA A 123 -7.98 19.45 1.93
CA ALA A 123 -6.73 19.44 1.17
C ALA A 123 -5.80 20.64 1.49
N GLU A 124 -6.35 21.80 1.85
CA GLU A 124 -5.57 22.99 2.22
C GLU A 124 -4.74 22.78 3.49
N ASP A 125 -5.24 22.03 4.47
CA ASP A 125 -4.51 21.73 5.71
C ASP A 125 -3.26 20.90 5.41
N TYR A 126 -3.41 19.88 4.57
CA TYR A 126 -2.29 19.04 4.12
C TYR A 126 -1.28 19.80 3.27
N ARG A 127 -1.73 20.71 2.40
CA ARG A 127 -0.85 21.59 1.62
C ARG A 127 -0.03 22.50 2.53
N THR A 128 -0.67 23.06 3.56
CA THR A 128 -0.02 23.89 4.56
C THR A 128 1.03 23.09 5.34
N LEU A 129 0.69 21.88 5.79
CA LEU A 129 1.61 20.97 6.46
C LEU A 129 2.83 20.64 5.58
N LEU A 130 2.63 20.29 4.30
CA LEU A 130 3.72 20.05 3.34
C LEU A 130 4.65 21.26 3.20
N ASN A 131 4.10 22.47 3.11
CA ASN A 131 4.90 23.68 2.98
C ASN A 131 5.74 23.94 4.24
N GLN A 132 5.17 23.76 5.43
CA GLN A 132 5.91 23.86 6.69
C GLN A 132 7.03 22.81 6.79
N MET A 133 6.75 21.60 6.32
CA MET A 133 7.72 20.51 6.26
C MET A 133 8.80 20.70 5.18
N ARG A 134 8.61 21.57 4.20
CA ARG A 134 9.66 21.92 3.21
C ARG A 134 10.53 23.08 3.67
N SER A 135 9.99 24.00 4.46
CA SER A 135 10.67 25.23 4.87
C SER A 135 11.60 25.06 6.07
N ARG A 136 11.36 24.06 6.94
CA ARG A 136 12.29 23.74 8.02
C ARG A 136 13.46 22.90 7.46
N PRO A 137 14.73 23.33 7.63
CA PRO A 137 15.88 22.49 7.28
C PRO A 137 15.98 21.22 8.15
#